data_AF-A0A7X2BNB8-F1
#
_entry.id   AF-A0A7X2BNB8-F1
#
_cell.length_a   1.000
_cell.length_b   1.000
_cell.length_c   1.000
_cell.angle_alpha   90.00
_cell.angle_beta   90.00
_cell.angle_gamma   90.00
#
_symmetry.space_group_name_H-M   'P 1'
#
loop_
_entity.id
_entity.type
_entity.pdbx_description
1 polymer ?
#
loop_
_entity_poly.entity_id
_entity_poly.type
_entity_poly.pdbx_seq_one_letter_code
_entity_poly.pdbx_strand_id
1 'polypeptide(L)'
;MATWIDNLREWNYDLAPVATWIMDTIDYQAVRYGPIAYVVAVLIAIMLLLSFPPTRGLTKSICSVIFKQAMTYVQLVASLLTVQLVAFLARFTLTLFHKARIWVVETFRRARD
;
A
#
# COMPACT_ATOMS: atom_id res chain seq x y z
N MET A 1 41.41 -11.22 14.24
CA MET A 1 40.29 -10.89 13.35
C MET A 1 40.59 -9.52 12.77
N ALA A 2 40.76 -9.43 11.45
CA ALA A 2 41.03 -8.15 10.80
C ALA A 2 39.84 -7.20 11.06
N THR A 3 40.14 -5.99 11.51
CA THR A 3 39.10 -5.00 11.79
C THR A 3 38.70 -4.29 10.49
N TRP A 4 37.49 -3.76 10.37
CA TRP A 4 37.01 -3.07 9.15
C TRP A 4 37.94 -1.92 8.70
N ILE A 5 38.67 -1.34 9.66
CA ILE A 5 39.69 -0.31 9.45
C ILE A 5 40.87 -0.86 8.63
N ASP A 6 41.23 -2.13 8.81
CA ASP A 6 42.30 -2.78 8.07
C ASP A 6 41.90 -3.02 6.61
N ASN A 7 40.64 -3.43 6.34
CA ASN A 7 40.12 -3.60 4.98
C ASN A 7 40.05 -2.29 4.17
N LEU A 8 39.72 -1.17 4.82
CA LEU A 8 39.78 0.16 4.20
C LEU A 8 41.21 0.56 3.81
N ARG A 9 42.20 0.14 4.60
CA ARG A 9 43.62 0.43 4.36
C ARG A 9 44.15 -0.35 3.14
N GLU A 10 43.58 -1.51 2.87
CA GLU A 10 43.90 -2.39 1.75
C GLU A 10 43.10 -2.10 0.46
N TRP A 11 42.31 -1.01 0.42
CA TRP A 11 41.39 -0.70 -0.70
C TRP A 11 40.41 -1.86 -1.02
N ASN A 12 40.17 -2.74 -0.05
CA ASN A 12 39.25 -3.85 -0.21
C ASN A 12 37.83 -3.35 0.09
N TYR A 13 37.12 -2.94 -0.95
CA TYR A 13 35.71 -2.55 -0.89
C TYR A 13 34.76 -3.74 -0.75
N ASP A 14 35.15 -4.75 0.04
CA ASP A 14 34.26 -5.85 0.36
C ASP A 14 33.16 -5.34 1.29
N LEU A 15 31.97 -5.16 0.73
CA LEU A 15 30.77 -4.72 1.42
C LEU A 15 30.04 -5.88 2.13
N ALA A 16 30.51 -7.11 1.99
CA ALA A 16 29.91 -8.28 2.63
C ALA A 16 29.75 -8.12 4.16
N PRO A 17 30.72 -7.60 4.94
CA PRO A 17 30.57 -7.43 6.38
C PRO A 17 29.48 -6.41 6.76
N VAL A 18 29.30 -5.38 5.93
CA VAL A 18 28.27 -4.36 6.15
C VAL A 18 26.90 -4.93 5.78
N ALA A 19 26.83 -5.71 4.69
CA ALA A 19 25.61 -6.38 4.27
C ALA A 19 25.15 -7.42 5.31
N THR A 20 26.06 -8.24 5.86
CA THR A 20 25.73 -9.21 6.91
C THR A 20 25.28 -8.50 8.19
N TRP A 21 25.93 -7.41 8.59
CA TRP A 21 25.49 -6.61 9.74
C TRP A 21 24.08 -6.04 9.57
N ILE A 22 23.72 -5.55 8.37
CA ILE A 22 22.37 -5.07 8.07
C ILE A 22 21.36 -6.21 8.17
N MET A 23 21.66 -7.37 7.57
CA MET A 23 20.77 -8.53 7.59
C MET A 23 20.58 -9.08 9.01
N ASP A 24 21.65 -9.21 9.79
CA ASP A 24 21.60 -9.64 11.19
C ASP A 24 20.78 -8.67 12.06
N THR A 25 20.93 -7.37 11.81
CA THR A 25 20.14 -6.34 12.52
C THR A 25 18.66 -6.44 12.15
N ILE A 26 18.34 -6.65 10.87
CA ILE A 26 16.96 -6.83 10.40
C ILE A 26 16.34 -8.08 11.01
N ASP A 27 17.05 -9.21 11.01
CA ASP A 27 16.55 -10.47 11.59
C ASP A 27 16.34 -10.36 13.11
N TYR A 28 17.27 -9.70 13.83
CA TYR A 28 17.10 -9.45 15.26
C TYR A 28 15.83 -8.64 15.57
N GLN A 29 15.56 -7.58 14.79
CA GLN A 29 14.39 -6.74 14.97
C GLN A 29 13.09 -7.44 14.53
N ALA A 30 13.15 -8.26 13.48
CA ALA A 30 12.02 -9.02 12.97
C ALA A 30 11.54 -10.10 13.95
N VAL A 31 12.46 -10.81 14.61
CA VAL A 31 12.11 -11.80 15.63
C VAL A 31 11.42 -11.15 16.84
N ARG A 32 11.78 -9.89 17.16
CA ARG A 32 11.33 -9.23 18.39
C ARG A 32 10.07 -8.36 18.22
N TYR A 33 9.92 -7.69 17.08
CA TYR A 33 8.81 -6.76 16.82
C TYR A 33 7.89 -7.23 15.68
N GLY A 34 8.15 -8.40 15.12
CA GLY A 34 7.36 -8.98 14.04
C GLY A 34 7.50 -8.23 12.71
N PRO A 35 6.53 -8.37 11.79
CA PRO A 35 6.64 -7.87 10.42
C PRO A 35 6.84 -6.35 10.30
N ILE A 36 6.45 -5.60 11.35
CA ILE A 36 6.57 -4.14 11.40
C ILE A 36 8.03 -3.70 11.38
N ALA A 37 8.95 -4.49 11.93
CA ALA A 37 10.37 -4.19 11.94
C ALA A 37 10.96 -4.05 10.52
N TYR A 38 10.52 -4.89 9.58
CA TYR A 38 10.97 -4.81 8.19
C TYR A 38 10.53 -3.50 7.54
N VAL A 39 9.30 -3.03 7.81
CA VAL A 39 8.78 -1.77 7.27
C VAL A 39 9.61 -0.59 7.76
N VAL A 40 9.94 -0.58 9.05
CA VAL A 40 10.77 0.47 9.66
C VAL A 40 12.20 0.44 9.13
N ALA A 41 12.80 -0.75 8.99
CA ALA A 41 14.15 -0.90 8.43
C ALA A 41 14.25 -0.40 6.98
N VAL A 42 13.26 -0.74 6.15
CA VAL A 42 13.18 -0.24 4.75
C VAL A 42 13.01 1.28 4.73
N LEU A 43 12.18 1.85 5.60
CA LEU A 43 12.02 3.30 5.73
C LEU A 43 13.34 4.00 6.10
N ILE A 44 14.09 3.44 7.07
CA ILE A 44 15.40 3.96 7.46
C ILE A 44 16.38 3.91 6.29
N ALA A 45 16.44 2.79 5.56
CA ALA A 45 17.31 2.66 4.39
C ALA A 45 16.96 3.70 3.31
N ILE A 46 15.67 3.94 3.06
CA ILE A 46 15.21 4.99 2.13
C ILE A 46 15.63 6.38 2.61
N MET A 47 15.45 6.70 3.89
CA MET A 47 15.85 7.99 4.47
C MET A 47 17.36 8.22 4.34
N LEU A 48 18.14 7.16 4.56
CA LEU A 48 19.60 7.17 4.48
C LEU A 48 20.06 7.39 3.02
N LEU A 49 19.47 6.68 2.05
CA LEU A 49 19.71 6.91 0.62
C LEU A 49 19.25 8.29 0.12
N LEU A 50 18.22 8.87 0.74
CA LEU A 50 17.76 10.24 0.44
C LEU A 50 18.67 11.33 1.01
N SER A 51 19.44 11.01 2.06
CA SER A 51 20.39 11.95 2.68
C SER A 51 21.66 12.15 1.83
N PHE A 52 22.05 11.15 1.04
CA PHE A 52 23.22 11.22 0.17
C PHE A 52 22.87 11.89 -1.18
N PRO A 53 23.53 13.01 -1.56
CA PRO A 53 23.30 13.70 -2.83
C PRO A 53 23.34 12.81 -4.09
N PRO A 54 24.28 11.85 -4.25
CA PRO A 54 24.36 11.05 -5.48
C PRO A 54 23.20 10.06 -5.64
N THR A 55 22.70 9.47 -4.55
CA THR A 55 21.62 8.47 -4.59
C THR A 55 20.22 9.09 -4.52
N ARG A 56 20.12 10.33 -4.00
CA ARG A 56 18.85 11.02 -3.74
C ARG A 56 17.92 11.11 -4.95
N GLY A 57 18.46 11.38 -6.15
CA GLY A 57 17.65 11.48 -7.37
C GLY A 57 16.97 10.16 -7.73
N LEU A 58 17.74 9.08 -7.70
CA LEU A 58 17.27 7.73 -8.00
C LEU A 58 16.26 7.25 -6.96
N THR A 59 16.56 7.42 -5.67
CA THR A 59 15.65 7.03 -4.58
C THR A 59 14.32 7.79 -4.65
N LYS A 60 14.34 9.11 -4.93
CA LYS A 60 13.11 9.89 -5.14
C LYS A 60 12.26 9.37 -6.29
N SER A 61 12.89 9.04 -7.42
CA SER A 61 12.19 8.49 -8.58
C SER A 61 11.51 7.17 -8.25
N ILE A 62 12.24 6.25 -7.62
CA ILE A 62 11.72 4.93 -7.23
C ILE A 62 10.56 5.08 -6.23
N CYS A 63 10.72 5.86 -5.17
CA CYS A 63 9.65 6.10 -4.20
C CYS A 63 8.42 6.74 -4.85
N SER A 64 8.61 7.68 -5.78
CA SER A 64 7.52 8.33 -6.51
C SER A 64 6.74 7.35 -7.39
N VAL A 65 7.43 6.46 -8.10
CA VAL A 65 6.79 5.42 -8.92
C VAL A 65 5.99 4.46 -8.05
N ILE A 66 6.58 3.95 -6.97
CA ILE A 66 5.89 3.04 -6.04
C ILE A 66 4.64 3.69 -5.47
N PHE A 67 4.76 4.93 -4.99
CA PHE A 67 3.63 5.67 -4.42
C PHE A 67 2.52 5.91 -5.45
N LYS A 68 2.87 6.32 -6.68
CA LYS A 68 1.90 6.49 -7.77
C LYS A 68 1.18 5.19 -8.11
N GLN A 69 1.90 4.07 -8.13
CA GLN A 69 1.29 2.77 -8.42
C GLN A 69 0.32 2.35 -7.32
N ALA A 70 0.70 2.56 -6.05
CA ALA A 70 -0.17 2.32 -4.91
C ALA A 70 -1.44 3.20 -4.96
N MET A 71 -1.30 4.49 -5.24
CA MET A 71 -2.43 5.41 -5.37
C MET A 71 -3.35 5.05 -6.54
N THR A 72 -2.78 4.65 -7.69
CA THR A 72 -3.54 4.16 -8.84
C THR A 72 -4.35 2.92 -8.47
N TYR A 73 -3.75 1.99 -7.73
CA TYR A 73 -4.45 0.80 -7.23
C TYR A 73 -5.61 1.16 -6.29
N VAL A 74 -5.38 2.05 -5.32
CA VAL A 74 -6.43 2.53 -4.41
C VAL A 74 -7.58 3.19 -5.18
N GLN A 75 -7.26 4.02 -6.18
CA GLN A 75 -8.25 4.66 -7.03
C GLN A 75 -9.08 3.63 -7.81
N LEU A 76 -8.46 2.59 -8.35
CA LEU A 76 -9.15 1.51 -9.06
C LEU A 76 -10.13 0.77 -8.13
N VAL A 77 -9.68 0.42 -6.92
CA VAL A 77 -10.53 -0.25 -5.92
C VAL A 77 -11.70 0.65 -5.51
N ALA A 78 -11.45 1.94 -5.27
CA ALA A 78 -12.48 2.92 -4.92
C ALA A 78 -13.51 3.11 -6.05
N SER A 79 -13.04 3.16 -7.30
CA SER A 79 -13.90 3.22 -8.49
C SER A 79 -14.80 1.98 -8.59
N LEU A 80 -14.23 0.80 -8.41
CA LEU A 80 -14.97 -0.46 -8.44
C LEU A 80 -16.05 -0.51 -7.35
N LEU A 81 -15.71 -0.11 -6.12
CA LEU A 81 -16.66 -0.01 -5.01
C LEU A 81 -17.81 0.96 -5.34
N THR A 82 -17.48 2.10 -5.94
CA THR A 82 -18.48 3.12 -6.32
C THR A 82 -19.45 2.57 -7.37
N VAL A 83 -18.94 1.89 -8.40
CA VAL A 83 -19.77 1.28 -9.44
C VAL A 83 -20.70 0.22 -8.86
N GLN A 84 -20.19 -0.65 -7.98
CA GLN A 84 -21.00 -1.68 -7.33
C GLN A 84 -22.08 -1.07 -6.43
N LEU A 85 -21.74 -0.01 -5.68
CA LEU A 85 -22.68 0.69 -4.82
C LEU A 85 -23.78 1.38 -5.63
N VAL A 86 -23.43 2.05 -6.74
CA VAL A 86 -24.40 2.67 -7.65
C VAL A 86 -25.31 1.61 -8.29
N ALA A 87 -24.75 0.48 -8.74
CA ALA A 87 -25.52 -0.62 -9.31
C ALA A 87 -26.51 -1.21 -8.29
N PHE A 88 -26.08 -1.35 -7.03
CA PHE A 88 -26.94 -1.78 -5.92
C PHE A 88 -28.08 -0.78 -5.67
N LEU A 89 -27.77 0.51 -5.57
CA LEU A 89 -28.79 1.56 -5.38
C LEU A 89 -29.80 1.62 -6.53
N ALA A 90 -29.35 1.45 -7.78
CA ALA A 90 -30.23 1.39 -8.93
C ALA A 90 -31.22 0.21 -8.84
N ARG A 91 -30.72 -0.99 -8.52
CA ARG A 91 -31.56 -2.18 -8.31
C ARG A 91 -32.53 -2.01 -7.15
N PHE A 92 -32.07 -1.42 -6.05
CA PHE A 92 -32.91 -1.13 -4.89
C PHE A 92 -34.05 -0.16 -5.26
N THR A 93 -33.73 0.92 -5.96
CA THR A 93 -34.72 1.91 -6.43
C THR A 93 -35.74 1.29 -7.38
N LEU A 94 -35.30 0.47 -8.34
CA LEU A 94 -36.21 -0.25 -9.24
C LEU A 94 -37.14 -1.20 -8.49
N THR A 95 -36.65 -1.86 -7.45
CA THR A 95 -37.44 -2.75 -6.60
C THR A 95 -38.49 -1.96 -5.82
N LEU A 96 -38.11 -0.82 -5.24
CA LEU A 96 -39.05 0.07 -4.56
C LEU A 96 -40.11 0.60 -5.51
N PHE A 97 -39.74 1.01 -6.73
CA PHE A 97 -40.67 1.48 -7.74
C PHE A 97 -41.68 0.39 -8.14
N HIS A 98 -41.21 -0.85 -8.33
CA HIS A 98 -42.09 -1.99 -8.61
C HIS A 98 -43.10 -2.23 -7.48
N LYS A 99 -42.64 -2.23 -6.22
CA LYS A 99 -43.52 -2.40 -5.05
C LYS A 99 -44.51 -1.25 -4.91
N ALA A 100 -44.05 -0.01 -5.12
CA ALA A 100 -44.90 1.17 -5.08
C ALA A 100 -45.99 1.14 -6.16
N ARG A 101 -45.64 0.73 -7.39
CA ARG A 101 -46.62 0.56 -8.48
C ARG A 101 -47.70 -0.44 -8.11
N ILE A 102 -47.33 -1.61 -7.59
CA ILE A 102 -48.29 -2.64 -7.17
C ILE A 102 -49.20 -2.07 -6.08
N TRP A 103 -48.63 -1.45 -5.06
CA TRP A 103 -49.38 -0.85 -3.95
C TRP A 103 -50.37 0.22 -4.42
N VAL A 104 -49.97 1.08 -5.36
CA VAL A 104 -50.86 2.11 -5.95
C VAL A 104 -52.02 1.46 -6.70
N VAL A 105 -51.75 0.48 -7.58
CA VAL A 105 -52.79 -0.24 -8.32
C VAL A 105 -53.76 -0.93 -7.37
N GLU A 106 -53.25 -1.55 -6.31
CA GLU A 106 -54.04 -2.26 -5.32
C GLU A 106 -54.88 -1.34 -4.44
N THR A 107 -54.36 -0.15 -4.14
CA THR A 107 -55.10 0.91 -3.43
C THR A 107 -56.24 1.45 -4.28
N PHE A 108 -56.01 1.70 -5.57
CA PHE A 108 -57.07 2.11 -6.50
C PHE A 108 -58.14 1.02 -6.69
N ARG A 109 -57.74 -0.26 -6.70
CA ARG A 109 -58.70 -1.38 -6.73
C ARG A 109 -59.59 -1.39 -5.49
N ARG A 110 -59.00 -1.31 -4.29
CA ARG A 110 -59.73 -1.28 -3.01
C ARG A 110 -60.60 -0.05 -2.80
N ALA A 111 -60.26 1.08 -3.42
CA ALA A 111 -61.08 2.29 -3.37
C ALA A 111 -62.27 2.25 -4.34
N ARG A 112 -62.27 1.32 -5.29
CA ARG A 112 -63.34 1.13 -6.29
C ARG A 112 -64.35 0.05 -5.88
N ASP A 113 -63.89 -0.97 -5.13
CA ASP A 113 -64.74 -1.95 -4.44
C ASP A 113 -65.40 -1.32 -3.20
#